data_AF-A0A3C1U8V2-F1
#
_entry.id   AF-A0A3C1U8V2-F1
#
_cell.length_a   1.000
_cell.length_b   1.000
_cell.length_c   1.000
_cell.angle_alpha   90.00
_cell.angle_beta   90.00
_cell.angle_gamma   90.00
#
_symmetry.space_group_name_H-M   'P 1'
#
loop_
_entity.id
_entity.type
_entity.pdbx_description
1 polymer ?
#
loop_
_entity_poly.entity_id
_entity_poly.type
_entity_poly.pdbx_seq_one_letter_code
_entity_poly.pdbx_strand_id
1 'polypeptide(L)'
;MKRSKLPKMDFPYDEMKLTTLFAHPASQSGDIVVDCDSVRKVIGEPLRFQAHRILRPFIYNSVVTSIDGKIAFLDAPEGPLIASKNHYDPTGALTDWWLLNLLRSSADAILFGANTLRSEPTATGHIYDQTLEDARIAKGLSPVPINVIPTLDGTDIPFDHKE
;
A
#
# COMPACT_ATOMS: atom_id res chain seq x y z
N MET A 1 4.08 -16.13 13.16
CA MET A 1 2.89 -15.43 13.68
C MET A 1 1.64 -15.98 13.00
N LYS A 2 0.42 -15.76 13.53
CA LYS A 2 -0.84 -16.19 12.89
C LYS A 2 -1.29 -15.13 11.87
N ARG A 3 -1.98 -15.57 10.80
CA ARG A 3 -2.67 -14.72 9.82
C ARG A 3 -3.71 -13.82 10.48
N SER A 4 -4.02 -12.68 9.88
CA SER A 4 -5.12 -11.83 10.36
C SER A 4 -6.48 -12.46 10.04
N LYS A 5 -7.50 -12.12 10.83
CA LYS A 5 -8.91 -12.52 10.56
C LYS A 5 -9.66 -11.47 9.73
N LEU A 6 -8.95 -10.46 9.24
CA LEU A 6 -9.53 -9.36 8.48
C LEU A 6 -9.89 -9.82 7.06
N PRO A 7 -10.85 -9.15 6.41
CA PRO A 7 -11.27 -9.48 5.05
C PRO A 7 -10.10 -9.63 4.08
N LYS A 8 -10.24 -10.57 3.13
CA LYS A 8 -9.25 -10.80 2.06
C LYS A 8 -9.89 -10.60 0.70
N MET A 9 -9.05 -10.32 -0.29
CA MET A 9 -9.46 -10.12 -1.67
C MET A 9 -8.51 -10.90 -2.59
N ASP A 10 -9.09 -11.51 -3.61
CA ASP A 10 -8.33 -12.14 -4.68
C ASP A 10 -7.94 -11.11 -5.73
N PHE A 11 -6.73 -11.25 -6.26
CA PHE A 11 -6.19 -10.36 -7.28
C PHE A 11 -5.76 -11.16 -8.53
N PRO A 12 -6.14 -10.72 -9.75
CA PRO A 12 -5.82 -11.43 -10.99
C PRO A 12 -4.37 -11.12 -11.44
N TYR A 13 -3.36 -11.68 -10.75
CA TYR A 13 -1.94 -11.35 -10.97
C TYR A 13 -1.48 -11.41 -12.44
N ASP A 14 -2.02 -12.34 -13.21
CA ASP A 14 -1.63 -12.54 -14.61
C ASP A 14 -2.12 -11.41 -15.54
N GLU A 15 -3.14 -10.65 -15.12
CA GLU A 15 -3.71 -9.48 -15.82
C GLU A 15 -3.09 -8.15 -15.37
N MET A 16 -2.41 -8.12 -14.21
CA MET A 16 -1.92 -6.90 -13.57
C MET A 16 -0.47 -6.53 -13.94
N LYS A 17 0.11 -7.12 -14.99
CA LYS A 17 1.56 -6.98 -15.29
C LYS A 17 1.96 -5.52 -15.53
N LEU A 18 2.84 -5.03 -14.67
CA LEU A 18 3.39 -3.67 -14.71
C LEU A 18 4.74 -3.64 -15.42
N THR A 19 5.00 -2.53 -16.11
CA THR A 19 6.33 -2.18 -16.63
C THR A 19 6.91 -1.05 -15.79
N THR A 20 8.01 -1.30 -15.10
CA THR A 20 8.73 -0.25 -14.38
C THR A 20 9.32 0.75 -15.37
N LEU A 21 8.80 1.98 -15.36
CA LEU A 21 9.26 3.05 -16.24
C LEU A 21 10.51 3.77 -15.70
N PHE A 22 10.63 3.84 -14.37
CA PHE A 22 11.74 4.49 -13.70
C PHE A 22 12.01 3.82 -12.35
N ALA A 23 13.29 3.58 -12.05
CA ALA A 23 13.78 3.20 -10.74
C ALA A 23 15.08 3.94 -10.47
N HIS A 24 15.20 4.50 -9.26
CA HIS A 24 16.43 5.18 -8.87
C HIS A 24 17.56 4.15 -8.66
N PRO A 25 18.80 4.35 -9.16
CA PRO A 25 19.87 3.37 -9.05
C PRO A 25 20.16 2.89 -7.61
N ALA A 26 19.93 3.75 -6.61
CA ALA A 26 20.09 3.38 -5.19
C ALA A 26 19.13 2.27 -4.71
N SER A 27 18.02 1.99 -5.41
CA SER A 27 17.15 0.86 -5.06
C SER A 27 17.70 -0.49 -5.54
N GLN A 28 18.55 -0.50 -6.58
CA GLN A 28 19.09 -1.74 -7.15
C GLN A 28 20.05 -2.46 -6.21
N SER A 29 20.85 -1.71 -5.44
CA SER A 29 21.71 -2.22 -4.38
C SER A 29 21.01 -2.32 -3.02
N GLY A 30 19.69 -2.09 -2.99
CA GLY A 30 18.88 -2.06 -1.80
C GLY A 30 18.48 -3.43 -1.26
N ASP A 31 17.97 -3.42 -0.03
CA ASP A 31 17.46 -4.59 0.67
C ASP A 31 16.13 -5.04 0.07
N ILE A 32 15.94 -6.36 -0.03
CA ILE A 32 14.67 -6.94 -0.49
C ILE A 32 13.64 -6.80 0.64
N VAL A 33 12.63 -5.96 0.44
CA VAL A 33 11.59 -5.68 1.44
C VAL A 33 10.36 -6.56 1.27
N VAL A 34 10.04 -7.03 0.06
CA VAL A 34 8.99 -8.03 -0.17
C VAL A 34 9.40 -8.95 -1.30
N ASP A 35 9.26 -10.25 -1.08
CA ASP A 35 9.58 -11.26 -2.08
C ASP A 35 8.59 -12.43 -2.01
N CYS A 36 7.78 -12.58 -3.06
CA CYS A 36 6.86 -13.70 -3.24
C CYS A 36 6.43 -13.80 -4.72
N ASP A 37 5.69 -14.87 -5.04
CA ASP A 37 5.28 -15.17 -6.41
C ASP A 37 4.39 -14.09 -7.02
N SER A 38 3.45 -13.51 -6.26
CA SER A 38 2.58 -12.44 -6.76
C SER A 38 3.40 -11.20 -7.15
N VAL A 39 4.41 -10.84 -6.37
CA VAL A 39 5.33 -9.73 -6.67
C VAL A 39 6.09 -9.97 -7.97
N ARG A 40 6.68 -11.16 -8.14
CA ARG A 40 7.38 -11.52 -9.39
C ARG A 40 6.45 -11.52 -10.61
N LYS A 41 5.19 -11.95 -10.44
CA LYS A 41 4.21 -11.95 -11.54
C LYS A 41 3.80 -10.53 -11.96
N VAL A 42 3.61 -9.63 -11.00
CA VAL A 42 3.05 -8.29 -11.25
C VAL A 42 4.14 -7.30 -11.63
N ILE A 43 5.23 -7.19 -10.86
CA ILE A 43 6.28 -6.19 -11.10
C ILE A 43 7.59 -6.79 -11.65
N GLY A 44 7.67 -8.10 -11.85
CA GLY A 44 8.80 -8.77 -12.51
C GLY A 44 9.99 -9.10 -11.60
N GLU A 45 10.13 -8.43 -10.47
CA GLU A 45 11.26 -8.59 -9.54
C GLU A 45 10.86 -8.36 -8.07
N PRO A 46 11.65 -8.83 -7.09
CA PRO A 46 11.39 -8.53 -5.68
C PRO A 46 11.39 -7.02 -5.40
N LEU A 47 10.50 -6.55 -4.52
CA LEU A 47 10.48 -5.14 -4.13
C LEU A 47 11.72 -4.84 -3.27
N ARG A 48 12.44 -3.78 -3.62
CA ARG A 48 13.65 -3.31 -2.93
C ARG A 48 13.52 -1.88 -2.48
N PHE A 49 14.03 -1.58 -1.28
CA PHE A 49 14.28 -0.22 -0.84
C PHE A 49 15.76 0.03 -0.67
N GLN A 50 16.19 1.27 -0.95
CA GLN A 50 17.58 1.66 -0.76
C GLN A 50 18.07 1.35 0.66
N ALA A 51 19.35 1.00 0.79
CA ALA A 51 19.96 0.82 2.09
C ALA A 51 19.79 2.11 2.93
N HIS A 52 19.28 1.97 4.14
CA HIS A 52 18.97 3.11 5.01
C HIS A 52 19.81 3.06 6.29
N ARG A 53 20.09 4.24 6.86
CA ARG A 53 20.83 4.34 8.12
C ARG A 53 19.86 4.13 9.29
N ILE A 54 20.24 3.26 10.22
CA ILE A 54 19.42 2.78 11.35
C ILE A 54 18.90 3.90 12.28
N LEU A 55 19.47 5.11 12.23
CA LEU A 55 19.11 6.21 13.14
C LEU A 55 17.78 6.90 12.81
N ARG A 56 17.15 6.64 11.66
CA ARG A 56 15.86 7.24 11.29
C ARG A 56 14.97 6.23 10.55
N PRO A 57 13.64 6.27 10.74
CA PRO A 57 12.74 5.45 9.95
C PRO A 57 12.86 5.81 8.47
N PHE A 58 12.82 4.81 7.61
CA PHE A 58 12.70 4.99 6.18
C PHE A 58 11.24 5.33 5.84
N ILE A 59 11.00 6.52 5.29
CA ILE A 59 9.66 7.01 4.97
C ILE A 59 9.49 7.05 3.46
N TYR A 60 8.40 6.48 2.98
CA TYR A 60 7.96 6.56 1.59
C TYR A 60 6.45 6.79 1.53
N ASN A 61 5.97 7.27 0.39
CA ASN A 61 4.56 7.50 0.12
C ASN A 61 4.12 6.74 -1.14
N SER A 62 2.88 6.26 -1.12
CA SER A 62 2.17 5.78 -2.31
C SER A 62 1.28 6.92 -2.79
N VAL A 63 1.42 7.32 -4.05
CA VAL A 63 0.65 8.43 -4.62
C VAL A 63 0.17 8.04 -6.00
N VAL A 64 -1.12 8.27 -6.25
CA VAL A 64 -1.74 8.18 -7.56
C VAL A 64 -2.04 9.59 -8.03
N THR A 65 -1.70 9.89 -9.29
CA THR A 65 -2.01 11.17 -9.91
C THR A 65 -2.61 10.97 -11.29
N SER A 66 -3.43 11.91 -11.73
CA SER A 66 -3.69 12.09 -13.16
C SER A 66 -2.41 12.54 -13.89
N ILE A 67 -2.42 12.51 -15.23
CA ILE A 67 -1.29 12.95 -16.06
C ILE A 67 -0.97 14.44 -15.84
N ASP A 68 -1.99 15.26 -15.54
CA ASP A 68 -1.84 16.69 -15.20
C ASP A 68 -1.57 16.94 -13.70
N GLY A 69 -1.31 15.91 -12.91
CA GLY A 69 -0.81 16.02 -11.53
C GLY A 69 -1.89 16.21 -10.46
N LYS A 70 -3.17 15.94 -10.74
CA LYS A 70 -4.23 15.99 -9.74
C LYS A 70 -4.22 14.71 -8.91
N ILE A 71 -4.43 14.85 -7.59
CA ILE A 71 -4.50 13.75 -6.62
C ILE A 71 -5.92 13.48 -6.09
N ALA A 72 -6.85 14.38 -6.39
CA ALA A 72 -8.28 14.25 -6.11
C ALA A 72 -9.07 15.19 -7.03
N PHE A 73 -10.37 14.92 -7.22
CA PHE A 73 -11.29 15.89 -7.84
C PHE A 73 -11.99 16.71 -6.75
N LEU A 74 -12.33 17.98 -7.03
CA LEU A 74 -12.92 18.89 -6.04
C LEU A 74 -14.31 18.44 -5.58
N ASP A 75 -15.05 17.84 -6.51
CA ASP A 75 -16.40 17.31 -6.34
C ASP A 75 -16.45 15.84 -5.91
N ALA A 76 -15.31 15.14 -5.97
CA ALA A 76 -15.17 13.73 -5.61
C ALA A 76 -13.75 13.47 -5.06
N PRO A 77 -13.54 13.71 -3.75
CA PRO A 77 -12.21 13.70 -3.14
C PRO A 77 -11.68 12.29 -2.83
N GLU A 78 -12.41 11.23 -3.19
CA GLU A 78 -12.00 9.86 -2.91
C GLU A 78 -10.74 9.51 -3.71
N GLY A 79 -9.64 9.20 -3.02
CA GLY A 79 -8.37 8.82 -3.64
C GLY A 79 -8.48 7.69 -4.68
N PRO A 80 -9.24 6.61 -4.43
CA PRO A 80 -9.43 5.52 -5.40
C PRO A 80 -10.10 5.95 -6.71
N LEU A 81 -10.79 7.10 -6.75
CA LEU A 81 -11.49 7.55 -7.93
C LEU A 81 -10.52 7.80 -9.09
N ILE A 82 -9.35 8.42 -8.84
CA ILE A 82 -8.37 8.66 -9.91
C ILE A 82 -7.89 7.35 -10.52
N ALA A 83 -7.52 6.38 -9.69
CA ALA A 83 -7.10 5.06 -10.15
C ALA A 83 -8.20 4.38 -10.97
N SER A 84 -9.46 4.46 -10.51
CA SER A 84 -10.62 3.87 -11.21
C SER A 84 -10.90 4.47 -12.59
N LYS A 85 -10.38 5.67 -12.88
CA LYS A 85 -10.51 6.34 -14.17
C LYS A 85 -9.33 6.06 -15.10
N ASN A 86 -8.40 5.18 -14.73
CA ASN A 86 -7.36 4.74 -15.63
C ASN A 86 -7.91 3.76 -16.67
N HIS A 87 -8.29 4.26 -17.84
CA HIS A 87 -8.80 3.45 -18.95
C HIS A 87 -7.76 2.51 -19.58
N TYR A 88 -6.48 2.67 -19.25
CA TYR A 88 -5.41 1.76 -19.68
C TYR A 88 -5.18 0.60 -18.72
N ASP A 89 -5.76 0.64 -17.51
CA ASP A 89 -5.74 -0.49 -16.59
C ASP A 89 -6.93 -1.42 -16.91
N PRO A 90 -6.69 -2.62 -17.47
CA PRO A 90 -7.77 -3.56 -17.79
C PRO A 90 -8.46 -4.10 -16.53
N THR A 91 -7.85 -3.93 -15.35
CA THR A 91 -8.35 -4.44 -14.07
C THR A 91 -9.17 -3.41 -13.29
N GLY A 92 -9.37 -2.21 -13.83
CA GLY A 92 -10.27 -1.21 -13.25
C GLY A 92 -9.85 -0.71 -11.86
N ALA A 93 -8.56 -0.44 -11.66
CA ALA A 93 -7.89 -0.03 -10.41
C ALA A 93 -7.48 -1.15 -9.45
N LEU A 94 -7.75 -2.42 -9.75
CA LEU A 94 -7.26 -3.51 -8.90
C LEU A 94 -5.73 -3.56 -8.84
N THR A 95 -5.05 -3.23 -9.95
CA THR A 95 -3.58 -3.16 -9.98
C THR A 95 -3.04 -2.10 -9.02
N ASP A 96 -3.67 -0.92 -8.98
CA ASP A 96 -3.32 0.15 -8.06
C ASP A 96 -3.57 -0.25 -6.60
N TRP A 97 -4.74 -0.83 -6.34
CA TRP A 97 -5.09 -1.32 -5.00
C TRP A 97 -4.12 -2.41 -4.53
N TRP A 98 -3.73 -3.32 -5.42
CA TRP A 98 -2.73 -4.34 -5.13
C TRP A 98 -1.36 -3.71 -4.83
N LEU A 99 -0.95 -2.68 -5.57
CA LEU A 99 0.31 -1.97 -5.33
C LEU A 99 0.33 -1.31 -3.94
N LEU A 100 -0.80 -0.72 -3.51
CA LEU A 100 -0.94 -0.23 -2.14
C LEU A 100 -0.77 -1.37 -1.11
N ASN A 101 -1.33 -2.55 -1.37
CA ASN A 101 -1.17 -3.72 -0.50
C ASN A 101 0.28 -4.23 -0.46
N LEU A 102 0.99 -4.22 -1.58
CA LEU A 102 2.42 -4.53 -1.65
C LEU A 102 3.20 -3.56 -0.74
N LEU A 103 2.93 -2.27 -0.86
CA LEU A 103 3.56 -1.24 -0.04
C LEU A 103 3.18 -1.33 1.44
N ARG A 104 1.96 -1.77 1.79
CA ARG A 104 1.61 -2.08 3.19
C ARG A 104 2.38 -3.29 3.71
N SER A 105 2.59 -4.32 2.88
CA SER A 105 3.31 -5.53 3.27
C SER A 105 4.79 -5.28 3.60
N SER A 106 5.41 -4.25 2.99
CA SER A 106 6.77 -3.82 3.30
C SER A 106 6.90 -2.93 4.54
N ALA A 107 5.81 -2.32 5.02
CA ALA A 107 5.87 -1.26 6.04
C ALA A 107 5.81 -1.81 7.46
N ASP A 108 6.66 -1.36 8.38
CA ASP A 108 6.46 -1.65 9.82
C ASP A 108 5.23 -0.93 10.38
N ALA A 109 5.00 0.29 9.90
CA ALA A 109 3.89 1.16 10.28
C ALA A 109 3.33 1.91 9.08
N ILE A 110 2.05 2.25 9.13
CA ILE A 110 1.34 3.08 8.16
C ILE A 110 0.88 4.35 8.86
N LEU A 111 1.12 5.50 8.22
CA LEU A 111 0.61 6.79 8.69
C LEU A 111 -0.78 7.03 8.11
N PHE A 112 -1.79 7.17 8.98
CA PHE A 112 -3.16 7.52 8.60
C PHE A 112 -3.52 8.92 9.08
N GLY A 113 -3.93 9.80 8.17
CA GLY A 113 -4.51 11.08 8.57
C GLY A 113 -5.86 10.88 9.26
N ALA A 114 -6.11 11.59 10.36
CA ALA A 114 -7.40 11.54 11.05
C ALA A 114 -8.59 11.89 10.14
N ASN A 115 -8.40 12.77 9.16
CA ASN A 115 -9.41 13.08 8.15
C ASN A 115 -9.66 11.92 7.18
N THR A 116 -8.62 11.17 6.78
CA THR A 116 -8.78 9.97 5.95
C THR A 116 -9.62 8.93 6.69
N LEU A 117 -9.35 8.72 7.99
CA LEU A 117 -10.13 7.79 8.81
C LEU A 117 -11.61 8.18 8.93
N ARG A 118 -11.93 9.49 8.93
CA ARG A 118 -13.32 9.97 8.91
C ARG A 118 -14.00 9.78 7.57
N SER A 119 -13.30 10.05 6.47
CA SER A 119 -13.84 9.87 5.12
C SER A 119 -13.97 8.39 4.73
N GLU A 120 -13.10 7.55 5.28
CA GLU A 120 -13.04 6.10 5.02
C GLU A 120 -13.14 5.31 6.34
N PRO A 121 -14.34 5.23 6.96
CA PRO A 121 -14.52 4.61 8.28
C PRO A 121 -14.28 3.08 8.31
N THR A 122 -14.07 2.46 7.15
CA THR A 122 -13.70 1.05 7.00
C THR A 122 -12.20 0.86 6.69
N ALA A 123 -11.43 1.95 6.58
CA ALA A 123 -10.00 1.89 6.35
C ALA A 123 -9.29 1.34 7.60
N THR A 124 -8.72 0.14 7.46
CA THR A 124 -8.08 -0.59 8.57
C THR A 124 -6.57 -0.75 8.37
N GLY A 125 -6.04 -0.39 7.19
CA GLY A 125 -4.60 -0.47 6.89
C GLY A 125 -4.03 -1.88 6.72
N HIS A 126 -4.88 -2.91 6.75
CA HIS A 126 -4.42 -4.28 6.56
C HIS A 126 -4.12 -4.61 5.10
N ILE A 127 -3.51 -5.78 4.93
CA ILE A 127 -3.14 -6.36 3.65
C ILE A 127 -4.26 -7.32 3.24
N TYR A 128 -5.01 -6.96 2.21
CA TYR A 128 -6.12 -7.73 1.64
C TYR A 128 -5.64 -8.94 0.84
N ASP A 129 -4.43 -8.87 0.27
CA ASP A 129 -3.80 -9.98 -0.46
C ASP A 129 -3.13 -10.97 0.51
N GLN A 130 -3.57 -12.22 0.49
CA GLN A 130 -3.05 -13.24 1.42
C GLN A 130 -1.58 -13.60 1.14
N THR A 131 -1.15 -13.59 -0.13
CA THR A 131 0.23 -13.91 -0.52
C THR A 131 1.20 -12.87 0.03
N LEU A 132 0.81 -11.60 0.00
CA LEU A 132 1.58 -10.49 0.57
C LEU A 132 1.61 -10.52 2.11
N GLU A 133 0.48 -10.84 2.76
CA GLU A 133 0.45 -11.04 4.22
C GLU A 133 1.37 -12.20 4.64
N ASP A 134 1.32 -13.32 3.91
CA ASP A 134 2.15 -14.49 4.21
C ASP A 134 3.65 -14.19 4.06
N ALA A 135 4.03 -13.45 3.01
CA ALA A 135 5.41 -13.00 2.80
C ALA A 135 5.91 -12.13 3.97
N ARG A 136 5.04 -11.29 4.52
CA ARG A 136 5.32 -10.46 5.70
C ARG A 136 5.48 -11.32 6.96
N ILE A 137 4.58 -12.27 7.19
CA ILE A 137 4.65 -13.19 8.34
C ILE A 137 5.91 -14.06 8.29
N ALA A 138 6.30 -14.51 7.10
CA ALA A 138 7.52 -15.29 6.88
C ALA A 138 8.80 -14.51 7.27
N LYS A 139 8.77 -13.18 7.16
CA LYS A 139 9.84 -12.28 7.64
C LYS A 139 9.79 -12.00 9.15
N GLY A 140 8.85 -12.63 9.88
CA GLY A 140 8.71 -12.44 11.32
C GLY A 140 7.96 -11.16 11.73
N LEU A 141 7.33 -10.47 10.78
CA LEU A 141 6.57 -9.25 11.03
C LEU A 141 5.10 -9.57 11.37
N SER A 142 4.45 -8.65 12.09
CA SER A 142 3.01 -8.72 12.38
C SER A 142 2.18 -8.76 11.09
N PRO A 143 1.08 -9.52 11.02
CA PRO A 143 0.28 -9.65 9.80
C PRO A 143 -0.31 -8.32 9.32
N VAL A 144 -0.56 -7.39 10.24
CA VAL A 144 -1.03 -6.03 9.96
C VAL A 144 0.05 -5.05 10.41
N PRO A 145 0.45 -4.08 9.57
CA PRO A 145 1.34 -2.98 9.98
C PRO A 145 0.72 -2.16 11.12
N ILE A 146 1.57 -1.49 11.90
CA ILE A 146 1.09 -0.62 12.98
C ILE A 146 0.43 0.62 12.35
N ASN A 147 -0.82 0.91 12.71
CA ASN A 147 -1.45 2.17 12.30
C ASN A 147 -1.01 3.30 13.24
N VAL A 148 -0.38 4.33 12.68
CA VAL A 148 0.06 5.53 13.39
C VAL A 148 -0.80 6.69 12.91
N ILE A 149 -1.56 7.29 13.82
CA ILE A 149 -2.45 8.43 13.52
C ILE A 149 -1.78 9.70 14.07
N PRO A 150 -1.10 10.51 13.23
CA PRO A 150 -0.64 11.82 13.65
C PRO A 150 -1.83 12.73 13.92
N THR A 151 -1.86 13.31 15.11
CA THR A 151 -2.86 14.28 15.56
C THR A 151 -2.15 15.35 16.39
N LEU A 152 -2.69 16.57 16.40
CA LEU A 152 -2.15 17.66 17.21
C LEU A 152 -2.55 17.54 18.68
N ASP A 153 -3.80 17.18 18.96
CA ASP A 153 -4.37 17.12 20.32
C ASP A 153 -5.28 15.91 20.58
N GLY A 154 -5.49 15.04 19.59
CA GLY A 154 -6.32 13.84 19.69
C GLY A 154 -7.82 14.06 19.60
N THR A 155 -8.30 15.31 19.47
CA THR A 155 -9.74 15.62 19.40
C THR A 155 -10.37 15.26 18.06
N ASP A 156 -9.53 15.02 17.05
CA ASP A 156 -9.90 14.81 15.68
C ASP A 156 -9.95 13.32 15.26
N ILE A 157 -9.61 12.42 16.19
CA ILE A 157 -9.59 10.97 15.96
C ILE A 157 -11.02 10.41 16.00
N PRO A 158 -11.50 9.72 14.94
CA PRO A 158 -12.74 8.97 14.99
C PRO A 158 -12.56 7.66 15.78
N PHE A 159 -13.49 7.38 16.71
CA PHE A 159 -13.49 6.15 17.51
C PHE A 159 -14.58 5.15 17.09
N ASP A 160 -15.35 5.49 16.05
CA ASP A 160 -16.52 4.76 15.54
C ASP A 160 -16.22 3.97 14.25
N HIS A 161 -14.95 3.55 14.08
CA HIS A 161 -14.51 2.72 12.95
C HIS A 161 -15.33 1.43 12.84
N LYS A 162 -15.65 1.05 11.60
CA LYS A 162 -16.40 -0.16 11.26
C LYS A 162 -15.45 -1.20 10.66
N GLU A 163 -15.47 -2.42 11.20
CA GLU A 163 -14.81 -3.59 10.59
C GLU A 163 -15.63 -4.16 9.43
#